data_AF-A0A0V1ANP7-F1
#
_entry.id   AF-A0A0V1ANP7-F1
#
_cell.length_a   1.000
_cell.length_b   1.000
_cell.length_c   1.000
_cell.angle_alpha   90.00
_cell.angle_beta   90.00
_cell.angle_gamma   90.00
#
_symmetry.space_group_name_H-M   'P 1'
#
loop_
_entity.id
_entity.type
_entity.pdbx_description
1 polymer ?
#
loop_
_entity_poly.entity_id
_entity_poly.type
_entity_poly.pdbx_seq_one_letter_code
_entity_poly.pdbx_strand_id
1 'polypeptide(L)'
;MELPTGVDDENNKYCRLRKSIYGLKQASRAWYGMLDDTLRSFRLNRLKNEPCIYFLRKNEIFLAVGVYVDDLLSNNVSLKNELKLALCERFKMKDLGRAHWCLGIRIVQDVENGTLSIDQEQCIEEMLHRFRMSDCKGVKTPLDPNQILSKAMMPSNDEEIKQMHAVPYRKAVGCLVYLSQSCRPDICHAVGIVS
;
A
#
# COMPACT_ATOMS: atom_id res chain seq x y z
N MET A 1 1.18 -21.67 18.65
CA MET A 1 0.41 -20.54 19.22
C MET A 1 0.44 -20.76 20.71
N GLU A 2 1.00 -19.81 21.45
CA GLU A 2 0.99 -19.83 22.91
C GLU A 2 -0.41 -19.44 23.41
N LEU A 3 -0.75 -19.89 24.62
CA LEU A 3 -2.00 -19.51 25.26
C LEU A 3 -2.02 -17.98 25.50
N PRO A 4 -3.19 -17.33 25.39
CA PRO A 4 -3.32 -15.91 25.69
C PRO A 4 -2.87 -15.61 27.12
N THR A 5 -2.29 -14.43 27.35
CA THR A 5 -1.91 -13.95 28.68
C THR A 5 -3.11 -14.00 29.63
N GLY A 6 -2.98 -14.70 30.76
CA GLY A 6 -4.05 -14.87 31.75
C GLY A 6 -4.83 -16.19 31.64
N VAL A 7 -4.42 -17.13 30.79
CA VAL A 7 -4.92 -18.51 30.75
C VAL A 7 -3.85 -19.44 31.31
N ASP A 8 -4.15 -20.15 32.41
CA ASP A 8 -3.23 -21.12 32.99
C ASP A 8 -3.01 -22.31 32.03
N ASP A 9 -1.76 -22.72 31.89
CA ASP A 9 -1.36 -23.87 31.08
C ASP A 9 -1.66 -25.17 31.85
N GLU A 10 -2.95 -25.49 31.99
CA GLU A 10 -3.38 -26.78 32.50
C GLU A 10 -3.10 -27.85 31.42
N ASN A 11 -2.15 -28.74 31.73
CA ASN A 11 -1.66 -29.84 30.89
C ASN A 11 -2.70 -30.39 29.90
N ASN A 12 -2.40 -30.27 28.60
CA ASN A 12 -3.14 -30.78 27.43
C ASN A 12 -4.43 -30.03 27.01
N LYS A 13 -4.64 -28.78 27.41
CA LYS A 13 -5.73 -27.96 26.85
C LYS A 13 -5.27 -27.17 25.62
N TYR A 14 -6.17 -27.04 24.65
CA TYR A 14 -5.96 -26.24 23.43
C TYR A 14 -7.06 -25.18 23.32
N CYS A 15 -6.70 -23.96 22.91
CA CYS A 15 -7.69 -22.92 22.62
C CYS A 15 -8.32 -23.12 21.25
N ARG A 16 -9.66 -23.12 21.20
CA ARG A 16 -10.40 -23.01 19.93
C ARG A 16 -10.71 -21.55 19.63
N LEU A 17 -10.10 -21.05 18.56
CA LEU A 17 -10.38 -19.71 18.07
C LEU A 17 -11.80 -19.63 17.48
N ARG A 18 -12.64 -18.71 17.99
CA ARG A 18 -14.02 -18.49 17.52
C ARG A 18 -14.17 -17.33 16.54
N LYS A 19 -13.22 -16.38 16.53
CA LYS A 19 -13.21 -15.20 15.65
C LYS A 19 -11.84 -15.03 15.02
N SER A 20 -11.78 -14.45 13.84
CA SER A 20 -10.49 -14.15 13.20
C SER A 20 -9.72 -13.11 14.01
N ILE A 21 -8.41 -13.29 14.14
CA ILE A 21 -7.48 -12.36 14.80
C ILE A 21 -6.34 -12.02 13.86
N TYR A 22 -5.68 -10.88 14.10
CA TYR A 22 -4.55 -10.43 13.30
C TYR A 22 -3.43 -11.49 13.25
N GLY A 23 -2.72 -11.56 12.12
CA GLY A 23 -1.64 -12.54 11.90
C GLY A 23 -2.10 -13.89 11.35
N LEU A 24 -3.40 -14.20 11.34
CA LEU A 24 -3.89 -15.39 10.66
C LEU A 24 -3.98 -15.18 9.14
N LYS A 25 -3.70 -16.23 8.36
CA LYS A 25 -3.82 -16.20 6.90
C LYS A 25 -5.22 -15.78 6.41
N GLN A 26 -6.26 -16.13 7.18
CA GLN A 26 -7.66 -15.79 6.90
C GLN A 26 -8.12 -14.46 7.51
N ALA A 27 -7.29 -13.78 8.31
CA ALA A 27 -7.66 -12.54 9.00
C ALA A 27 -8.07 -11.44 8.03
N SER A 28 -7.23 -11.18 7.04
CA SER A 28 -7.46 -10.17 6.01
C SER A 28 -8.73 -10.43 5.21
N ARG A 29 -9.00 -11.68 4.83
CA ARG A 29 -10.23 -12.06 4.12
C ARG A 29 -11.48 -11.87 4.98
N ALA A 30 -11.42 -12.27 6.25
CA ALA A 30 -12.55 -12.10 7.17
C ALA A 30 -12.84 -10.61 7.43
N TRP A 31 -11.79 -9.80 7.60
CA TRP A 31 -11.89 -8.35 7.70
C TRP A 31 -12.52 -7.73 6.45
N TYR A 32 -11.98 -8.04 5.27
CA TYR A 32 -12.52 -7.53 4.01
C TYR A 32 -13.98 -7.93 3.80
N GLY A 33 -14.37 -9.16 4.15
CA GLY A 33 -15.78 -9.59 4.09
C GLY A 33 -16.69 -8.76 4.99
N MET A 34 -16.29 -8.54 6.25
CA MET A 34 -17.02 -7.70 7.19
C MET A 34 -17.16 -6.24 6.68
N LEU A 35 -16.10 -5.70 6.10
CA LEU A 35 -16.08 -4.35 5.55
C LEU A 35 -16.94 -4.25 4.28
N ASP A 36 -16.84 -5.20 3.36
CA ASP A 36 -17.66 -5.28 2.13
C ASP A 36 -19.15 -5.34 2.47
N ASP A 37 -19.55 -6.22 3.40
CA ASP A 37 -20.94 -6.34 3.87
C ASP A 37 -21.43 -5.02 4.49
N THR A 38 -20.57 -4.37 5.27
CA THR A 38 -20.90 -3.09 5.90
C THR A 38 -21.08 -1.98 4.86
N LEU A 39 -20.15 -1.80 3.92
CA LEU A 39 -20.25 -0.78 2.87
C LEU A 39 -21.47 -1.02 1.96
N ARG A 40 -21.76 -2.28 1.63
CA ARG A 40 -22.97 -2.66 0.87
C ARG A 40 -24.25 -2.36 1.65
N SER A 41 -24.27 -2.51 2.97
CA SER A 41 -25.43 -2.16 3.80
C SER A 41 -25.76 -0.66 3.74
N PHE A 42 -24.76 0.19 3.46
CA PHE A 42 -24.94 1.62 3.18
C PHE A 42 -25.23 1.93 1.70
N ARG A 43 -25.59 0.91 0.90
CA ARG A 43 -25.93 0.99 -0.52
C ARG A 43 -24.77 1.40 -1.44
N LEU A 44 -23.52 1.32 -0.96
CA LEU A 44 -22.37 1.50 -1.85
C LEU A 44 -22.24 0.28 -2.76
N ASN A 45 -22.00 0.54 -4.04
CA ASN A 45 -21.71 -0.45 -5.06
C ASN A 45 -20.20 -0.60 -5.19
N ARG A 46 -19.71 -1.83 -5.31
CA ARG A 46 -18.31 -2.11 -5.58
C ARG A 46 -18.05 -2.06 -7.09
N LEU A 47 -16.97 -1.41 -7.52
CA LEU A 47 -16.55 -1.46 -8.92
C LEU A 47 -16.18 -2.90 -9.30
N LYS A 48 -16.54 -3.31 -10.52
CA LYS A 48 -16.28 -4.66 -11.03
C LYS A 48 -14.80 -4.89 -11.31
N ASN A 49 -14.15 -3.89 -11.90
CA ASN A 49 -12.75 -3.97 -12.32
C ASN A 49 -11.79 -3.62 -11.17
N GLU A 50 -12.25 -2.80 -10.23
CA GLU A 50 -11.47 -2.35 -9.07
C GLU A 50 -12.23 -2.65 -7.76
N PRO A 51 -12.18 -3.89 -7.23
CA PRO A 51 -12.95 -4.28 -6.05
C PRO A 51 -12.59 -3.51 -4.77
N CYS A 52 -11.49 -2.76 -4.75
CA CYS A 52 -11.13 -1.87 -3.65
C CYS A 52 -11.85 -0.52 -3.70
N ILE A 53 -12.60 -0.22 -4.77
CA ILE A 53 -13.33 1.04 -4.92
C ILE A 53 -14.83 0.80 -4.80
N TYR A 54 -15.45 1.53 -3.89
CA TYR A 54 -16.87 1.58 -3.64
C TYR A 54 -17.42 2.94 -4.04
N PHE A 55 -18.66 2.97 -4.55
CA PHE A 55 -19.29 4.22 -4.95
C PHE A 55 -20.79 4.22 -4.68
N LEU A 56 -21.33 5.40 -4.45
CA LEU A 56 -22.76 5.66 -4.34
C LEU A 56 -23.09 6.91 -5.15
N ARG A 57 -24.04 6.79 -6.08
CA ARG A 57 -24.57 7.93 -6.82
C ARG A 57 -26.01 8.17 -6.38
N LYS A 58 -26.28 9.38 -5.88
CA LYS A 58 -27.62 9.83 -5.47
C LYS A 58 -27.84 11.23 -6.06
N ASN A 59 -28.67 11.30 -7.09
CA ASN A 59 -28.86 12.51 -7.90
C ASN A 59 -27.50 13.02 -8.44
N GLU A 60 -27.18 14.30 -8.19
CA GLU A 60 -25.91 14.93 -8.56
C GLU A 60 -24.74 14.59 -7.60
N ILE A 61 -25.01 13.91 -6.49
CA ILE A 61 -23.96 13.55 -5.52
C ILE A 61 -23.35 12.22 -5.91
N PHE A 62 -22.03 12.23 -6.12
CA PHE A 62 -21.21 11.04 -6.33
C PHE A 62 -20.25 10.88 -5.16
N LEU A 63 -20.44 9.85 -4.34
CA LEU A 63 -19.52 9.42 -3.30
C LEU A 63 -18.65 8.29 -3.85
N ALA A 64 -17.34 8.41 -3.73
CA ALA A 64 -16.38 7.35 -4.01
C ALA A 64 -15.52 7.09 -2.76
N VAL A 65 -15.30 5.82 -2.44
CA VAL A 65 -14.52 5.36 -1.30
C VAL A 65 -13.53 4.31 -1.81
N GLY A 66 -12.23 4.61 -1.73
CA GLY A 66 -11.15 3.66 -1.91
C GLY A 66 -10.82 2.99 -0.58
N VAL A 67 -10.58 1.68 -0.61
CA VAL A 67 -10.25 0.85 0.54
C VAL A 67 -8.90 0.21 0.31
N TYR A 68 -7.98 0.37 1.25
CA TYR A 68 -6.71 -0.35 1.27
C TYR A 68 -6.49 -0.96 2.65
N VAL A 69 -6.66 -2.28 2.75
CA VAL A 69 -6.57 -3.02 4.02
C VAL A 69 -7.50 -2.38 5.08
N ASP A 70 -6.95 -1.59 6.00
CA ASP A 70 -7.68 -0.93 7.09
C ASP A 70 -7.90 0.57 6.83
N ASP A 71 -7.25 1.14 5.80
CA ASP A 71 -7.35 2.56 5.43
C ASP A 71 -8.49 2.79 4.43
N LEU A 72 -9.26 3.85 4.67
CA LEU A 72 -10.33 4.31 3.78
C LEU A 72 -10.08 5.75 3.35
N LEU A 73 -10.17 5.99 2.04
CA LEU A 73 -10.04 7.30 1.42
C LEU A 73 -11.33 7.63 0.67
N SER A 74 -11.88 8.83 0.82
CA SER A 74 -13.06 9.25 0.05
C SER A 74 -12.90 10.64 -0.54
N ASN A 75 -13.72 10.94 -1.55
CA ASN A 75 -13.92 12.31 -2.00
C ASN A 75 -14.74 13.13 -0.99
N ASN A 76 -14.69 14.47 -1.10
CA ASN A 76 -15.30 15.39 -0.15
C ASN A 76 -16.74 15.79 -0.56
N VAL A 77 -17.72 14.94 -0.25
CA VAL A 77 -19.16 15.22 -0.46
C VAL A 77 -19.94 15.09 0.85
N SER A 78 -21.15 15.64 0.92
CA SER A 78 -22.00 15.59 2.12
C SER A 78 -22.23 14.17 2.66
N LEU A 79 -22.50 13.21 1.77
CA LEU A 79 -22.70 11.80 2.11
C LEU A 79 -21.49 11.14 2.80
N LYS A 80 -20.27 11.69 2.64
CA LYS A 80 -19.08 11.19 3.34
C LYS A 80 -19.27 11.22 4.85
N ASN A 81 -19.83 12.30 5.39
CA ASN A 81 -19.93 12.47 6.84
C ASN A 81 -20.94 11.49 7.44
N GLU A 82 -22.06 11.24 6.75
CA GLU A 82 -23.03 10.22 7.13
C GLU A 82 -22.40 8.82 7.15
N LEU A 83 -21.70 8.44 6.07
CA LEU A 83 -21.01 7.16 5.99
C LEU A 83 -19.95 7.02 7.10
N LYS A 84 -19.16 8.08 7.32
CA LYS A 84 -18.11 8.09 8.34
C LYS A 84 -18.66 7.88 9.75
N LEU A 85 -19.74 8.58 10.12
CA LEU A 85 -20.38 8.40 11.43
C LEU A 85 -20.85 6.95 11.59
N ALA A 86 -21.51 6.40 10.58
CA ALA A 86 -22.03 5.05 10.64
C ALA A 86 -20.92 3.97 10.66
N LEU A 87 -19.76 4.24 10.04
CA LEU A 87 -18.58 3.39 10.14
C LEU A 87 -17.93 3.48 11.53
N CYS A 88 -17.84 4.67 12.12
CA CYS A 88 -17.30 4.87 13.48
C CYS A 88 -18.17 4.22 14.57
N GLU A 89 -19.47 4.06 14.33
CA GLU A 89 -20.35 3.30 15.24
C GLU A 89 -20.05 1.79 15.23
N ARG A 90 -19.61 1.25 14.09
CA ARG A 90 -19.33 -0.18 13.93
C ARG A 90 -17.88 -0.56 14.19
N PHE A 91 -16.96 0.34 13.85
CA PHE A 91 -15.53 0.09 13.86
C PHE A 91 -14.81 1.17 14.66
N LYS A 92 -13.79 0.74 15.41
CA LYS A 92 -12.87 1.68 16.06
C LYS A 92 -11.97 2.31 14.99
N MET A 93 -12.36 3.48 14.51
CA MET A 93 -11.67 4.21 13.46
C MET A 93 -11.17 5.56 13.97
N LYS A 94 -10.07 6.04 13.39
CA LYS A 94 -9.55 7.39 13.62
C LYS A 94 -9.81 8.22 12.37
N ASP A 95 -10.35 9.41 12.57
CA ASP A 95 -10.38 10.41 11.52
C ASP A 95 -9.00 11.06 11.37
N LEU A 96 -8.42 10.96 10.18
CA LEU A 96 -7.14 11.60 9.86
C LEU A 96 -7.35 12.99 9.22
N GLY A 97 -8.60 13.43 9.06
CA GLY A 97 -8.92 14.73 8.50
C GLY A 97 -8.76 14.76 6.97
N ARG A 98 -8.23 15.87 6.45
CA ARG A 98 -7.96 16.00 5.01
C ARG A 98 -6.82 15.06 4.63
N ALA A 99 -7.03 14.27 3.57
CA ALA A 99 -6.03 13.34 3.08
C ALA A 99 -4.72 14.08 2.70
N HIS A 100 -3.66 13.79 3.43
CA HIS A 100 -2.32 14.35 3.22
C HIS A 100 -1.27 13.26 2.96
N TRP A 101 -1.57 12.02 3.36
CA TRP A 101 -0.75 10.83 3.15
C TRP A 101 -1.68 9.64 2.90
N CYS A 102 -1.36 8.81 1.90
CA CYS A 102 -2.05 7.55 1.64
C CYS A 102 -1.05 6.60 0.99
N LEU A 103 -0.88 5.39 1.55
CA LEU A 103 0.04 4.38 1.00
C LEU A 103 1.40 4.98 0.63
N GLY A 104 2.10 5.63 1.57
CA GLY A 104 3.43 6.21 1.30
C GLY A 104 3.49 7.32 0.24
N ILE A 105 2.34 7.79 -0.26
CA ILE A 105 2.21 8.88 -1.22
C ILE A 105 1.73 10.12 -0.48
N ARG A 106 2.46 11.22 -0.63
CA ARG A 106 2.06 12.53 -0.14
C ARG A 106 0.98 13.09 -1.06
N ILE A 107 -0.08 13.63 -0.47
CA ILE A 107 -1.18 14.26 -1.20
C ILE A 107 -1.18 15.74 -0.82
N VAL A 108 -0.92 16.60 -1.80
CA VAL A 108 -0.96 18.05 -1.62
C VAL A 108 -2.21 18.58 -2.32
N GLN A 109 -3.05 19.24 -1.53
CA GLN A 109 -4.33 19.80 -1.97
C GLN A 109 -4.29 21.32 -1.83
N ASP A 110 -4.17 22.01 -2.95
CA ASP A 110 -4.26 23.47 -3.02
C ASP A 110 -5.71 23.85 -3.39
N VAL A 111 -6.47 24.25 -2.38
CA VAL A 111 -7.88 24.60 -2.54
C VAL A 111 -8.05 25.95 -3.24
N GLU A 112 -7.11 26.87 -3.04
CA GLU A 112 -7.19 28.22 -3.61
C GLU A 112 -6.97 28.18 -5.12
N ASN A 113 -5.97 27.41 -5.56
CA ASN A 113 -5.66 27.22 -6.98
C ASN A 113 -6.41 26.03 -7.61
N GLY A 114 -7.16 25.27 -6.82
CA GLY A 114 -7.93 24.11 -7.29
C GLY A 114 -7.06 22.96 -7.82
N THR A 115 -5.85 22.78 -7.28
CA THR A 115 -4.91 21.75 -7.75
C THR A 115 -4.75 20.60 -6.75
N LEU A 116 -4.47 19.41 -7.30
CA LEU A 116 -4.16 18.19 -6.56
C LEU A 116 -2.86 17.64 -7.12
N SER A 117 -1.82 17.54 -6.28
CA SER A 117 -0.56 16.91 -6.65
C SER A 117 -0.21 15.79 -5.69
N ILE A 118 0.50 14.80 -6.21
CA ILE A 118 0.98 13.66 -5.44
C ILE A 118 2.48 13.49 -5.65
N ASP A 119 3.19 13.06 -4.61
CA ASP A 119 4.61 12.74 -4.69
C ASP A 119 5.01 11.67 -3.67
N GLN A 120 6.23 11.16 -3.82
CA GLN A 120 6.81 10.13 -2.95
C GLN A 120 8.18 10.57 -2.43
N GLU A 121 8.38 11.87 -2.20
CA GLU A 121 9.67 12.44 -1.78
C GLU A 121 10.25 11.72 -0.55
N GLN A 122 9.49 11.66 0.53
CA GLN A 122 9.91 10.98 1.77
C GLN A 122 10.23 9.49 1.54
N CYS A 123 9.44 8.79 0.71
CA CYS A 123 9.69 7.38 0.40
C CYS A 123 11.02 7.20 -0.36
N ILE A 124 11.32 8.10 -1.29
CA ILE A 124 12.59 8.11 -2.04
C ILE A 124 13.77 8.40 -1.10
N GLU A 125 13.64 9.38 -0.21
CA GLU A 125 14.69 9.70 0.77
C GLU A 125 14.99 8.54 1.72
N GLU A 126 13.95 7.91 2.28
CA GLU A 126 14.07 6.73 3.12
C GLU A 126 14.71 5.55 2.37
N MET A 127 14.36 5.36 1.10
CA MET A 127 14.96 4.37 0.23
C MET A 127 16.46 4.64 0.02
N LEU A 128 16.82 5.86 -0.35
CA LEU A 128 18.22 6.25 -0.54
C LEU A 128 19.04 6.02 0.73
N HIS A 129 18.51 6.43 1.89
CA HIS A 129 19.16 6.18 3.17
C HIS A 129 19.34 4.68 3.44
N ARG A 130 18.28 3.88 3.22
CA ARG A 130 18.30 2.42 3.42
C ARG A 130 19.35 1.71 2.57
N PHE A 131 19.58 2.17 1.34
CA PHE A 131 20.59 1.60 0.44
C PHE A 131 21.95 2.31 0.50
N ARG A 132 22.15 3.23 1.46
CA ARG A 132 23.40 4.01 1.64
C ARG A 132 23.75 4.85 0.39
N MET A 133 22.73 5.46 -0.20
CA MET A 133 22.80 6.29 -1.40
C MET A 133 22.36 7.74 -1.15
N SER A 134 22.30 8.20 0.11
CA SER A 134 21.88 9.56 0.45
C SER A 134 22.69 10.65 -0.25
N ASP A 135 24.00 10.41 -0.48
CA ASP A 135 24.91 11.36 -1.14
C ASP A 135 25.05 11.10 -2.65
N CYS A 136 24.18 10.27 -3.24
CA CYS A 136 24.26 9.95 -4.66
C CYS A 136 23.93 11.19 -5.52
N LYS A 137 24.56 11.28 -6.69
CA LYS A 137 24.26 12.35 -7.65
C LYS A 137 23.05 11.95 -8.49
N GLY A 138 22.05 12.83 -8.54
CA GLY A 138 20.91 12.65 -9.43
C GLY A 138 21.34 12.65 -10.91
N VAL A 139 20.73 11.76 -11.69
CA VAL A 139 20.91 11.68 -13.14
C VAL A 139 19.56 11.87 -13.82
N LYS A 140 19.55 12.55 -14.98
CA LYS A 140 18.31 12.76 -15.77
C LYS A 140 17.88 11.52 -16.54
N THR A 141 18.82 10.61 -16.80
CA THR A 141 18.59 9.40 -17.57
C THR A 141 18.56 8.20 -16.63
N PRO A 142 17.41 7.54 -16.43
CA PRO A 142 17.29 6.43 -15.46
C PRO A 142 18.09 5.17 -15.83
N LEU A 143 18.42 4.99 -17.11
CA LEU A 143 19.18 3.85 -17.62
C LEU A 143 20.01 4.28 -18.85
N ASP A 144 21.21 3.72 -19.01
CA ASP A 144 21.96 3.87 -20.26
C ASP A 144 21.21 3.17 -21.41
N PRO A 145 20.90 3.86 -22.53
CA PRO A 145 20.18 3.27 -23.67
C PRO A 145 20.91 2.09 -24.32
N ASN A 146 22.22 1.96 -24.13
CA ASN A 146 23.02 0.85 -24.66
C ASN A 146 23.16 -0.30 -23.66
N GLN A 147 22.52 -0.23 -22.49
CA GLN A 147 22.60 -1.26 -21.48
C GLN A 147 21.84 -2.52 -21.92
N ILE A 148 22.59 -3.56 -22.28
CA ILE A 148 22.05 -4.89 -22.59
C ILE A 148 22.43 -5.84 -21.46
N LEU A 149 21.45 -6.24 -20.66
CA LEU A 149 21.64 -7.30 -19.67
C LEU A 149 21.61 -8.65 -20.37
N SER A 150 22.62 -9.48 -20.14
CA SER A 150 22.72 -10.82 -20.73
C SER A 150 23.19 -11.83 -19.71
N LYS A 151 22.95 -13.12 -19.99
CA LYS A 151 23.43 -14.23 -19.14
C LYS A 151 24.96 -14.26 -19.02
N ALA A 152 25.70 -13.63 -19.95
CA ALA A 152 27.15 -13.50 -19.85
C ALA A 152 27.60 -12.60 -18.68
N MET A 153 26.71 -11.77 -18.15
CA MET A 153 26.96 -10.90 -16.98
C MET A 153 26.61 -11.58 -15.64
N MET A 154 26.21 -12.85 -15.67
CA MET A 154 25.93 -13.60 -14.45
C MET A 154 27.24 -13.88 -13.69
N PRO A 155 27.19 -13.92 -12.34
CA PRO A 155 28.36 -14.32 -11.56
C PRO A 155 28.79 -15.73 -11.99
N SER A 156 30.07 -15.86 -12.33
CA SER A 156 30.66 -17.01 -13.02
C SER A 156 31.49 -17.90 -12.11
N ASN A 157 31.96 -17.36 -10.98
CA ASN A 157 32.77 -18.04 -9.98
C ASN A 157 32.15 -17.92 -8.58
N ASP A 158 32.59 -18.80 -7.66
CA ASP A 158 32.03 -18.90 -6.31
C ASP A 158 32.15 -17.59 -5.50
N GLU A 159 33.20 -16.81 -5.75
CA GLU A 159 33.43 -15.54 -5.07
C GLU A 159 32.42 -14.48 -5.53
N GLU A 160 32.22 -14.33 -6.84
CA GLU A 160 31.18 -13.45 -7.42
C GLU A 160 29.77 -13.83 -6.95
N ILE A 161 29.46 -15.13 -6.90
CA ILE A 161 28.18 -15.62 -6.40
C ILE A 161 27.99 -15.17 -4.94
N LYS A 162 29.01 -15.37 -4.10
CA LYS A 162 28.98 -15.01 -2.69
C LYS A 162 28.84 -13.49 -2.48
N GLN A 163 29.50 -12.69 -3.31
CA GLN A 163 29.35 -11.23 -3.30
C GLN A 163 27.94 -10.80 -3.72
N MET A 164 27.39 -11.38 -4.77
CA MET A 164 26.03 -11.07 -5.24
C MET A 164 24.95 -11.45 -4.23
N HIS A 165 25.16 -12.50 -3.42
CA HIS A 165 24.26 -12.83 -2.31
C HIS A 165 24.16 -11.73 -1.24
N ALA A 166 25.20 -10.91 -1.07
CA ALA A 166 25.18 -9.78 -0.15
C ALA A 166 24.46 -8.55 -0.72
N VAL A 167 24.27 -8.47 -2.04
CA VAL A 167 23.60 -7.35 -2.70
C VAL A 167 22.09 -7.47 -2.54
N PRO A 168 21.39 -6.47 -1.97
CA PRO A 168 19.95 -6.53 -1.74
C PRO A 168 19.12 -6.25 -3.02
N TYR A 169 19.51 -6.84 -4.15
CA TYR A 169 18.96 -6.55 -5.48
C TYR A 169 17.43 -6.64 -5.53
N ARG A 170 16.86 -7.76 -5.09
CA ARG A 170 15.40 -7.96 -5.06
C ARG A 170 14.67 -6.90 -4.22
N LYS A 171 15.28 -6.42 -3.13
CA LYS A 171 14.69 -5.37 -2.29
C LYS A 171 14.73 -4.03 -3.03
N ALA A 172 15.85 -3.71 -3.69
CA ALA A 172 16.01 -2.47 -4.45
C ALA A 172 15.03 -2.42 -5.63
N VAL A 173 14.93 -3.49 -6.43
CA VAL A 173 13.98 -3.57 -7.54
C VAL A 173 12.54 -3.46 -7.05
N GLY A 174 12.15 -4.15 -5.98
CA GLY A 174 10.80 -4.04 -5.42
C GLY A 174 10.43 -2.62 -4.98
N CYS A 175 11.39 -1.91 -4.38
CA CYS A 175 11.26 -0.49 -4.05
C CYS A 175 11.06 0.38 -5.31
N LEU A 176 11.83 0.16 -6.36
CA LEU A 176 11.73 0.90 -7.62
C LEU A 176 10.42 0.62 -8.38
N VAL A 177 9.95 -0.63 -8.39
CA VAL A 177 8.65 -1.03 -8.96
C VAL A 177 7.51 -0.27 -8.30
N TYR A 178 7.57 -0.11 -6.98
CA TYR A 178 6.54 0.61 -6.26
C TYR A 178 6.52 2.11 -6.60
N LEU A 179 7.70 2.75 -6.72
CA LEU A 179 7.80 4.14 -7.17
C LEU A 179 7.28 4.31 -8.60
N SER A 180 7.64 3.38 -9.49
CA SER A 180 7.32 3.48 -10.92
C SER A 180 5.81 3.38 -11.20
N GLN A 181 5.10 2.57 -10.43
CA GLN A 181 3.65 2.41 -10.51
C GLN A 181 2.86 3.57 -9.88
N SER A 182 3.50 4.37 -9.02
CA SER A 182 2.81 5.36 -8.19
C SER A 182 3.03 6.80 -8.68
N CYS A 183 4.25 7.34 -8.55
CA CYS A 183 4.55 8.74 -8.83
C CYS A 183 5.75 8.95 -9.77
N ARG A 184 6.47 7.89 -10.17
CA ARG A 184 7.66 7.96 -11.03
C ARG A 184 7.52 7.13 -12.33
N PRO A 185 6.53 7.42 -13.18
CA PRO A 185 6.35 6.66 -14.42
C PRO A 185 7.55 6.78 -15.37
N ASP A 186 8.39 7.81 -15.22
CA ASP A 186 9.60 8.04 -15.98
C ASP A 186 10.67 6.94 -15.82
N ILE A 187 10.67 6.21 -14.70
CA ILE A 187 11.62 5.10 -14.49
C ILE A 187 11.07 3.73 -14.91
N CYS A 188 9.80 3.63 -15.35
CA CYS A 188 9.15 2.36 -15.67
C CYS A 188 9.97 1.48 -16.62
N HIS A 189 10.56 2.06 -17.67
CA HIS A 189 11.38 1.32 -18.62
C HIS A 189 12.64 0.74 -17.98
N ALA A 190 13.37 1.54 -17.21
CA ALA A 190 14.58 1.11 -16.51
C ALA A 190 14.28 -0.03 -15.53
N VAL A 191 13.21 0.13 -14.74
CA VAL A 191 12.73 -0.87 -13.79
C VAL A 191 12.32 -2.16 -14.49
N GLY A 192 11.64 -2.06 -15.64
CA GLY A 192 11.24 -3.23 -16.43
C GLY A 192 12.42 -4.05 -16.97
N ILE A 193 13.56 -3.41 -17.25
CA ILE A 193 14.78 -4.12 -17.70
C ILE A 193 15.46 -4.88 -16.55
N VAL A 194 15.40 -4.34 -15.34
CA VAL A 194 16.08 -4.92 -14.15
C VAL A 194 15.19 -5.86 -13.32
N SER A 195 13.90 -5.97 -13.64
CA SER A 195 12.94 -6.85 -12.95
C SER A 195 13.01 -8.29 -13.45
#